data_AF-A0A3D5SVF0-F1
#
_entry.id   AF-A0A3D5SVF0-F1
#
_cell.length_a   1.000
_cell.length_b   1.000
_cell.length_c   1.000
_cell.angle_alpha   90.00
_cell.angle_beta   90.00
_cell.angle_gamma   90.00
#
_symmetry.space_group_name_H-M   'P 1'
#
loop_
_entity.id
_entity.type
_entity.pdbx_description
1 polymer ?
#
loop_
_entity_poly.entity_id
_entity_poly.type
_entity_poly.pdbx_seq_one_letter_code
_entity_poly.pdbx_strand_id
1 'polypeptide(L)'
;ATPGYSRQGLEQSTNTPQFLGGSYFGQGTNVSAVKRIYSQFLAAEVASAQTRAAELDTHSSELAQINNVLADPNAGLSPALQELFDAVQDLAADPASIPARQSVLAAGSGLANRFHSLDERLDQLRTGVNSQIVSVVDSINAAARQIAALNERIVRAQAVSGGRPANDLLDQR
;
A
#
# COMPACT_ATOMS: atom_id res chain seq x y z
N ALA A 1 -7.00 15.08 -3.15
CA ALA A 1 -6.93 15.84 -1.89
C ALA A 1 -8.33 15.90 -1.29
N THR A 2 -8.54 15.32 -0.11
CA THR A 2 -9.84 15.29 0.56
C THR A 2 -10.19 16.70 1.05
N PRO A 3 -11.32 17.29 0.65
CA PRO A 3 -11.77 18.57 1.19
C PRO A 3 -11.99 18.44 2.71
N GLY A 4 -11.23 19.18 3.54
CA GLY A 4 -11.53 19.32 4.98
C GLY A 4 -10.37 19.29 5.98
N TYR A 5 -9.16 18.85 5.63
CA TYR A 5 -8.07 18.72 6.62
C TYR A 5 -7.10 19.91 6.70
N SER A 6 -7.16 20.82 5.74
CA SER A 6 -6.50 22.11 5.84
C SER A 6 -7.47 23.22 5.45
N ARG A 7 -7.53 24.25 6.28
CA ARG A 7 -8.21 25.51 6.02
C ARG A 7 -7.15 26.60 5.98
N GLN A 8 -7.23 27.51 5.02
CA GLN A 8 -6.42 28.72 5.05
C GLN A 8 -7.19 29.84 5.77
N GLY A 9 -6.58 30.44 6.78
CA GLY A 9 -7.13 31.57 7.54
C GLY A 9 -6.30 32.83 7.31
N LEU A 10 -6.99 33.97 7.15
CA LEU A 10 -6.35 35.28 7.05
C LEU A 10 -5.99 35.79 8.44
N GLU A 11 -4.76 36.26 8.59
CA GLU A 11 -4.32 37.02 9.76
C GLU A 11 -4.24 38.50 9.36
N GLN A 12 -4.93 39.36 10.11
CA GLN A 12 -4.95 40.80 9.87
C GLN A 12 -4.16 41.52 10.96
N SER A 13 -3.38 42.51 10.57
CA SER A 13 -2.63 43.41 11.47
C SER A 13 -2.98 44.86 11.17
N THR A 14 -2.94 45.71 12.19
CA THR A 14 -3.11 47.16 12.03
C THR A 14 -1.91 47.74 11.27
N ASN A 15 -2.18 48.64 10.32
CA ASN A 15 -1.16 49.38 9.61
C ASN A 15 -0.49 50.40 10.54
N THR A 16 0.80 50.68 10.30
CA THR A 16 1.53 51.69 11.07
C THR A 16 0.81 53.05 10.98
N PRO A 17 0.40 53.65 12.11
CA PRO A 17 -0.31 54.92 12.10
C PRO A 17 0.59 56.04 11.58
N GLN A 18 -0.01 56.97 10.85
CA GLN A 18 0.67 58.12 10.26
C GLN A 18 0.70 59.29 11.24
N PHE A 19 1.87 59.87 11.47
CA PHE A 19 2.00 61.06 12.32
C PHE A 19 1.81 62.33 11.48
N LEU A 20 0.76 63.10 11.77
CA LEU A 20 0.42 64.36 11.09
C LEU A 20 -0.03 65.39 12.13
N GLY A 21 0.56 66.58 12.10
CA GLY A 21 0.10 67.71 12.92
C GLY A 21 0.08 67.47 14.43
N GLY A 22 1.00 66.65 14.97
CA GLY A 22 1.07 66.37 16.41
C GLY A 22 0.17 65.22 16.90
N SER A 23 -0.52 64.50 16.01
CA SER A 23 -1.37 63.35 16.34
C SER A 23 -1.11 62.16 15.42
N TYR A 24 -1.38 60.94 15.91
CA TYR A 24 -1.32 59.70 15.15
C TYR A 24 -2.68 59.37 14.54
N PHE A 25 -2.73 59.20 13.22
CA PHE A 25 -3.92 58.76 12.48
C PHE A 25 -3.76 57.30 12.05
N GLY A 26 -4.71 56.45 12.41
CA GLY A 26 -4.71 55.03 12.03
C GLY A 26 -4.92 54.83 10.52
N GLN A 27 -4.19 53.90 9.91
CA GLN A 27 -4.28 53.58 8.48
C GLN A 27 -5.09 52.30 8.17
N GLY A 28 -6.01 51.91 9.06
CA GLY A 28 -6.77 50.65 8.92
C GLY A 28 -5.92 49.39 9.14
N THR A 29 -6.36 48.26 8.59
CA THR A 29 -5.71 46.94 8.75
C THR A 29 -5.23 46.38 7.41
N ASN A 30 -4.17 45.59 7.42
CA ASN A 30 -3.63 44.84 6.28
C ASN A 30 -3.57 43.34 6.60
N VAL A 31 -3.58 42.48 5.58
CA VAL A 31 -3.38 41.04 5.73
C VAL A 31 -1.90 40.76 5.97
N SER A 32 -1.56 40.41 7.21
CA SER A 32 -0.18 40.15 7.63
C SER A 32 0.32 38.77 7.20
N ALA A 33 -0.55 37.75 7.20
CA ALA A 33 -0.23 36.40 6.75
C ALA A 33 -1.49 35.59 6.37
N VAL A 34 -1.29 34.53 5.58
CA VAL A 34 -2.27 33.44 5.41
C VAL A 34 -1.69 32.23 6.12
N LYS A 35 -2.39 31.68 7.12
CA LYS A 35 -1.95 30.52 7.89
C LYS A 35 -2.78 29.30 7.57
N ARG A 36 -2.14 28.14 7.51
CA ARG A 36 -2.81 26.84 7.43
C ARG A 36 -3.28 26.40 8.82
N ILE A 37 -4.57 26.08 8.93
CA ILE A 37 -5.21 25.48 10.09
C ILE A 37 -5.40 24.00 9.77
N TYR A 38 -4.69 23.12 10.47
CA TYR A 38 -4.80 21.67 10.33
C TYR A 38 -4.65 21.00 11.69
N SER A 39 -5.25 19.82 11.86
CA SER A 39 -5.04 19.00 13.05
C SER A 39 -3.98 17.94 12.75
N GLN A 40 -2.81 18.09 13.36
CA GLN A 40 -1.73 17.11 13.23
C GLN A 40 -2.13 15.74 13.81
N PHE A 41 -2.91 15.73 14.89
CA PHE A 41 -3.43 14.51 15.51
C PHE A 41 -4.34 13.74 14.55
N LEU A 42 -5.33 14.41 13.95
CA LEU A 42 -6.24 13.75 13.00
C LEU A 42 -5.50 13.27 11.75
N ALA A 43 -4.53 14.03 11.26
CA ALA A 43 -3.71 13.62 10.13
C ALA A 43 -2.89 12.34 10.45
N ALA A 44 -2.32 12.25 11.66
CA ALA A 44 -1.61 11.07 12.12
C ALA A 44 -2.53 9.85 12.27
N GLU A 45 -3.73 10.04 12.85
CA GLU A 45 -4.73 8.97 12.98
C GLU A 45 -5.18 8.43 11.62
N VAL A 46 -5.46 9.32 10.66
CA VAL A 46 -5.82 8.91 9.29
C VAL A 46 -4.69 8.15 8.62
N ALA A 47 -3.44 8.62 8.74
CA ALA A 47 -2.29 7.93 8.18
C ALA A 47 -2.09 6.53 8.79
N SER A 48 -2.26 6.39 10.10
CA SER A 48 -2.20 5.11 10.81
C SER A 48 -3.30 4.15 10.34
N ALA A 49 -4.56 4.62 10.31
CA ALA A 49 -5.69 3.83 9.86
C ALA A 49 -5.55 3.39 8.40
N GLN A 50 -5.10 4.29 7.51
CA GLN A 50 -4.85 3.99 6.10
C GLN A 50 -3.73 2.96 5.93
N THR A 51 -2.67 3.07 6.73
CA THR A 51 -1.56 2.10 6.73
C THR A 51 -2.08 0.71 7.09
N ARG A 52 -2.87 0.62 8.16
CA ARG A 52 -3.44 -0.65 8.61
C ARG A 52 -4.42 -1.25 7.60
N ALA A 53 -5.27 -0.42 6.98
CA ALA A 53 -6.19 -0.87 5.95
C ALA A 53 -5.43 -1.42 4.74
N ALA A 54 -4.43 -0.70 4.23
CA ALA A 54 -3.62 -1.13 3.10
C ALA A 54 -2.84 -2.43 3.38
N GLU A 55 -2.32 -2.60 4.60
CA GLU A 55 -1.67 -3.84 5.04
C GLU A 55 -2.64 -5.02 4.96
N LEU A 56 -3.84 -4.88 5.52
CA LEU A 56 -4.85 -5.93 5.55
C LEU A 56 -5.37 -6.27 4.15
N ASP A 57 -5.62 -5.27 3.31
CA ASP A 57 -6.06 -5.47 1.93
C ASP A 57 -5.01 -6.22 1.11
N THR A 58 -3.74 -5.84 1.26
CA THR A 58 -2.62 -6.53 0.60
C THR A 58 -2.52 -7.98 1.08
N HIS A 59 -2.55 -8.18 2.40
CA HIS A 59 -2.46 -9.52 2.98
C HIS A 59 -3.61 -10.43 2.54
N SER A 60 -4.84 -9.90 2.55
CA SER A 60 -6.03 -10.62 2.08
C SER A 60 -5.91 -11.00 0.60
N SER A 61 -5.38 -10.10 -0.23
CA SER A 61 -5.22 -10.34 -1.68
C SER A 61 -4.21 -11.46 -1.96
N GLU A 62 -3.09 -11.49 -1.23
CA GLU A 62 -2.09 -12.56 -1.36
C GLU A 62 -2.62 -13.90 -0.82
N LEU A 63 -3.32 -13.90 0.32
CA LEU A 63 -3.95 -15.12 0.85
C LEU A 63 -5.03 -15.67 -0.10
N ALA A 64 -5.81 -14.81 -0.74
CA ALA A 64 -6.81 -15.23 -1.72
C ALA A 64 -6.16 -15.95 -2.92
N GLN A 65 -4.99 -15.50 -3.38
CA GLN A 65 -4.26 -16.17 -4.45
C GLN A 65 -3.80 -17.57 -4.03
N ILE A 66 -3.25 -17.73 -2.83
CA ILE A 66 -2.86 -19.04 -2.28
C ILE A 66 -4.09 -19.95 -2.16
N ASN A 67 -5.19 -19.43 -1.62
CA ASN A 67 -6.43 -20.20 -1.48
C ASN A 67 -6.96 -20.69 -2.84
N ASN A 68 -6.95 -19.84 -3.87
CA ASN A 68 -7.40 -20.22 -5.21
C ASN A 68 -6.55 -21.34 -5.82
N VAL A 69 -5.26 -21.40 -5.50
CA VAL A 69 -4.36 -22.46 -5.97
C VAL A 69 -4.63 -23.78 -5.26
N LEU A 70 -4.91 -23.75 -3.96
CA LEU A 70 -5.08 -24.96 -3.13
C LEU A 70 -6.51 -25.53 -3.16
N ALA A 71 -7.52 -24.66 -3.22
CA ALA A 71 -8.93 -25.01 -3.10
C ALA A 71 -9.62 -25.24 -4.46
N ASP A 72 -8.88 -25.29 -5.55
CA ASP A 72 -9.44 -25.58 -6.88
C ASP A 72 -10.05 -27.01 -6.86
N PRO A 73 -11.36 -27.18 -7.13
CA PRO A 73 -11.99 -28.50 -7.05
C PRO A 73 -11.52 -29.46 -8.16
N ASN A 74 -11.01 -28.94 -9.27
CA ASN A 74 -10.50 -29.73 -10.40
C ASN A 74 -8.98 -29.84 -10.37
N ALA A 75 -8.35 -28.80 -9.85
CA ALA A 75 -6.91 -28.61 -9.84
C ALA A 75 -6.30 -28.64 -8.42
N GLY A 76 -7.06 -29.09 -7.45
CA GLY A 76 -6.60 -29.29 -6.07
C GLY A 76 -5.89 -30.62 -5.90
N LEU A 77 -5.41 -30.86 -4.68
CA LEU A 77 -4.84 -32.17 -4.31
C LEU A 77 -5.91 -33.23 -4.08
N SER A 78 -7.11 -32.83 -3.62
CA SER A 78 -8.20 -33.75 -3.30
C SER A 78 -8.57 -34.70 -4.43
N PRO A 79 -8.83 -34.26 -5.68
CA PRO A 79 -9.16 -35.19 -6.77
C PRO A 79 -8.00 -36.13 -7.11
N ALA A 80 -6.75 -35.64 -7.12
CA ALA A 80 -5.57 -36.48 -7.43
C ALA A 80 -5.30 -37.53 -6.34
N LEU A 81 -5.55 -37.19 -5.07
CA LEU A 81 -5.49 -38.14 -3.96
C LEU A 81 -6.60 -39.18 -4.07
N GLN A 82 -7.82 -38.77 -4.43
CA GLN A 82 -8.94 -39.68 -4.63
C GLN A 82 -8.65 -40.68 -5.75
N GLU A 83 -8.19 -40.21 -6.91
CA GLU A 83 -7.80 -41.09 -8.04
C GLU A 83 -6.72 -42.10 -7.64
N LEU A 84 -5.72 -41.68 -6.86
CA LEU A 84 -4.71 -42.61 -6.35
C LEU A 84 -5.31 -43.67 -5.43
N PHE A 85 -6.18 -43.28 -4.49
CA PHE A 85 -6.79 -44.23 -3.56
C PHE A 85 -7.74 -45.19 -4.27
N ASP A 86 -8.50 -44.73 -5.25
CA ASP A 86 -9.38 -45.57 -6.07
C ASP A 86 -8.54 -46.59 -6.86
N ALA A 87 -7.45 -46.15 -7.51
CA ALA A 87 -6.56 -47.06 -8.22
C ALA A 87 -5.90 -48.09 -7.29
N VAL A 88 -5.53 -47.71 -6.07
CA VAL A 88 -4.97 -48.61 -5.06
C VAL A 88 -6.03 -49.62 -4.59
N GLN A 89 -7.28 -49.21 -4.44
CA GLN A 89 -8.38 -50.10 -4.09
C GLN A 89 -8.64 -51.14 -5.19
N ASP A 90 -8.62 -50.73 -6.46
CA ASP A 90 -8.75 -51.64 -7.60
C ASP A 90 -7.60 -52.67 -7.65
N LEU A 91 -6.37 -52.22 -7.39
CA LEU A 91 -5.21 -53.12 -7.31
C LEU A 91 -5.31 -54.09 -6.11
N ALA A 92 -5.87 -53.64 -4.98
CA ALA A 92 -6.06 -54.51 -3.83
C ALA A 92 -7.08 -55.63 -4.10
N ALA A 93 -8.08 -55.37 -4.97
CA ALA A 93 -9.07 -56.37 -5.37
C ALA A 93 -8.49 -57.44 -6.31
N ASP A 94 -7.57 -57.08 -7.21
CA ASP A 94 -6.81 -58.04 -8.03
C ASP A 94 -5.33 -57.64 -8.17
N PRO A 95 -4.46 -58.09 -7.23
CA PRO A 95 -3.04 -57.74 -7.25
C PRO A 95 -2.25 -58.31 -8.43
N ALA A 96 -2.76 -59.33 -9.12
CA ALA A 96 -2.09 -59.95 -10.26
C ALA A 96 -2.37 -59.22 -11.57
N SER A 97 -3.42 -58.38 -11.60
CA SER A 97 -3.79 -57.56 -12.75
C SER A 97 -2.69 -56.55 -13.11
N ILE A 98 -2.05 -56.76 -14.26
CA ILE A 98 -1.09 -55.81 -14.84
C ILE A 98 -1.77 -54.45 -15.12
N PRO A 99 -2.99 -54.39 -15.70
CA PRO A 99 -3.70 -53.12 -15.87
C PRO A 99 -3.91 -52.35 -14.55
N ALA A 100 -4.29 -53.03 -13.46
CA ALA A 100 -4.49 -52.37 -12.16
C ALA A 100 -3.18 -51.77 -11.61
N ARG A 101 -2.05 -52.50 -11.74
CA ARG A 101 -0.72 -51.98 -11.37
C ARG A 101 -0.34 -50.75 -12.18
N GLN A 102 -0.60 -50.75 -13.49
CA GLN A 102 -0.36 -49.60 -14.36
C GLN A 102 -1.21 -48.40 -13.97
N SER A 103 -2.47 -48.63 -13.60
CA SER A 103 -3.37 -47.57 -13.11
C SER A 103 -2.82 -46.87 -11.86
N VAL A 104 -2.34 -47.63 -10.87
CA VAL A 104 -1.71 -47.05 -9.65
C VAL A 104 -0.48 -46.23 -9.99
N LEU A 105 0.39 -46.72 -10.88
CA LEU A 105 1.59 -45.99 -11.30
C LEU A 105 1.24 -44.68 -12.03
N ALA A 106 0.21 -44.71 -12.88
CA ALA A 106 -0.28 -43.53 -13.58
C ALA A 106 -0.88 -42.51 -12.60
N ALA A 107 -1.75 -42.94 -11.68
CA ALA A 107 -2.33 -42.07 -10.65
C ALA A 107 -1.26 -41.48 -9.71
N GLY A 108 -0.26 -42.28 -9.31
CA GLY A 108 0.86 -41.82 -8.49
C GLY A 108 1.71 -40.77 -9.22
N SER A 109 1.98 -40.98 -10.51
CA SER A 109 2.69 -40.01 -11.35
C SER A 109 1.87 -38.72 -11.54
N GLY A 110 0.55 -38.85 -11.72
CA GLY A 110 -0.38 -37.72 -11.77
C GLY A 110 -0.37 -36.89 -10.49
N LEU A 111 -0.40 -37.53 -9.33
CA LEU A 111 -0.31 -36.87 -8.03
C LEU A 111 1.05 -36.17 -7.84
N ALA A 112 2.16 -36.81 -8.22
CA ALA A 112 3.48 -36.18 -8.15
C ALA A 112 3.57 -34.92 -9.02
N ASN A 113 3.04 -34.98 -10.25
CA ASN A 113 2.93 -33.82 -11.14
C ASN A 113 2.06 -32.72 -10.53
N ARG A 114 0.93 -33.10 -9.88
CA ARG A 114 0.06 -32.16 -9.16
C ARG A 114 0.82 -31.37 -8.10
N PHE A 115 1.60 -32.07 -7.26
CA PHE A 115 2.43 -31.42 -6.24
C PHE A 115 3.45 -30.47 -6.87
N HIS A 116 4.12 -30.90 -7.93
CA HIS A 116 5.11 -30.07 -8.61
C HIS A 116 4.49 -28.78 -9.18
N SER A 117 3.34 -28.87 -9.86
CA SER A 117 2.65 -27.69 -10.39
C SER A 117 2.16 -26.74 -9.29
N LEU A 118 1.76 -27.26 -8.13
CA LEU A 118 1.38 -26.42 -6.99
C LEU A 118 2.59 -25.70 -6.40
N ASP A 119 3.71 -26.42 -6.24
CA ASP A 119 4.98 -25.85 -5.78
C ASP A 119 5.46 -24.72 -6.71
N GLU A 120 5.47 -24.95 -8.02
CA GLU A 120 5.83 -23.93 -9.02
C GLU A 120 4.94 -22.69 -8.93
N ARG A 121 3.62 -22.86 -8.73
CA ARG A 121 2.69 -21.72 -8.56
C ARG A 121 2.99 -20.94 -7.28
N LEU A 122 3.24 -21.62 -6.17
CA LEU A 122 3.61 -20.96 -4.91
C LEU A 122 4.96 -20.24 -5.03
N ASP A 123 5.91 -20.80 -5.76
CA ASP A 123 7.20 -20.18 -6.06
C ASP A 123 7.05 -18.91 -6.90
N GLN A 124 6.17 -18.94 -7.91
CA GLN A 124 5.81 -17.77 -8.70
C GLN A 124 5.17 -16.67 -7.86
N LEU A 125 4.24 -17.01 -6.97
CA LEU A 125 3.65 -16.06 -6.02
C LEU A 125 4.71 -15.42 -5.13
N ARG A 126 5.61 -16.24 -4.55
CA ARG A 126 6.72 -15.75 -3.72
C ARG A 126 7.62 -14.78 -4.49
N THR A 127 7.96 -15.12 -5.72
CA THR A 127 8.79 -14.27 -6.59
C THR A 127 8.07 -12.97 -6.99
N GLY A 128 6.76 -13.03 -7.20
CA GLY A 128 5.91 -11.86 -7.42
C GLY A 128 5.93 -10.90 -6.23
N VAL A 129 5.74 -11.42 -5.02
CA VAL A 129 5.81 -10.63 -3.78
C VAL A 129 7.20 -9.98 -3.61
N ASN A 130 8.29 -10.72 -3.84
CA ASN A 130 9.63 -10.15 -3.78
C ASN A 130 9.83 -9.00 -4.78
N SER A 131 9.26 -9.12 -5.97
CA SER A 131 9.32 -8.06 -6.99
C SER A 131 8.50 -6.83 -6.58
N GLN A 132 7.33 -7.04 -5.99
CA GLN A 132 6.52 -5.96 -5.41
C GLN A 132 7.26 -5.23 -4.28
N ILE A 133 7.95 -5.96 -3.39
CA ILE A 133 8.76 -5.38 -2.31
C ILE A 133 9.81 -4.43 -2.89
N VAL A 134 10.55 -4.85 -3.92
CA VAL A 134 11.56 -4.00 -4.58
C VAL A 134 10.90 -2.73 -5.14
N SER A 135 9.79 -2.87 -5.86
CA SER A 135 9.05 -1.73 -6.44
C SER A 135 8.53 -0.75 -5.38
N VAL A 136 8.04 -1.26 -4.24
CA VAL A 136 7.58 -0.45 -3.12
C VAL A 136 8.75 0.29 -2.48
N VAL A 137 9.90 -0.34 -2.29
CA VAL A 137 11.12 0.31 -1.78
C VAL A 137 11.58 1.43 -2.71
N ASP A 138 11.57 1.22 -4.02
CA ASP A 138 11.90 2.26 -4.99
C ASP A 138 10.93 3.44 -4.94
N SER A 139 9.64 3.15 -4.78
CA SER A 139 8.60 4.18 -4.62
C SER A 139 8.79 4.99 -3.33
N ILE A 140 9.12 4.32 -2.21
CA ILE A 140 9.45 4.96 -0.93
C ILE A 140 10.67 5.87 -1.10
N ASN A 141 11.74 5.38 -1.75
CA ASN A 141 12.95 6.17 -1.98
C ASN A 141 12.68 7.39 -2.88
N ALA A 142 11.84 7.25 -3.90
CA ALA A 142 11.42 8.36 -4.74
C ALA A 142 10.63 9.42 -3.95
N ALA A 143 9.66 8.98 -3.14
CA ALA A 143 8.88 9.86 -2.28
C ALA A 143 9.78 10.58 -1.24
N ALA A 144 10.73 9.88 -0.63
CA ALA A 144 11.69 10.47 0.31
C ALA A 144 12.54 11.57 -0.33
N ARG A 145 13.01 11.38 -1.57
CA ARG A 145 13.74 12.41 -2.33
C ARG A 145 12.85 13.61 -2.66
N GLN A 146 11.58 13.38 -3.01
CA GLN A 146 10.62 14.47 -3.26
C GLN A 146 10.35 15.28 -1.99
N ILE A 147 10.15 14.62 -0.84
CA ILE A 147 9.98 15.26 0.46
C ILE A 147 11.23 16.08 0.83
N ALA A 148 12.44 15.55 0.61
CA ALA A 148 13.67 16.29 0.84
C ALA A 148 13.76 17.56 -0.02
N ALA A 149 13.45 17.47 -1.32
CA ALA A 149 13.42 18.62 -2.21
C ALA A 149 12.34 19.65 -1.81
N LEU A 150 11.16 19.19 -1.36
CA LEU A 150 10.11 20.05 -0.83
C LEU A 150 10.56 20.78 0.44
N ASN A 151 11.22 20.09 1.37
CA ASN A 151 11.77 20.70 2.58
C ASN A 151 12.76 21.82 2.25
N GLU A 152 13.67 21.62 1.29
CA GLU A 152 14.59 22.70 0.87
C GLU A 152 13.85 23.89 0.25
N ARG A 153 12.82 23.64 -0.56
CA ARG A 153 12.00 24.70 -1.16
C ARG A 153 11.22 25.48 -0.10
N ILE A 154 10.66 24.80 0.89
CA ILE A 154 9.93 25.42 2.02
C ILE A 154 10.87 26.36 2.79
N VAL A 155 12.06 25.88 3.16
CA VAL A 155 13.04 26.68 3.90
C VAL A 155 13.45 27.92 3.10
N ARG A 156 13.77 27.76 1.80
CA ARG A 156 14.12 28.89 0.92
C ARG A 156 12.97 29.89 0.78
N ALA A 157 11.74 29.41 0.55
CA ALA A 157 10.57 30.27 0.40
C ALA A 157 10.24 31.05 1.69
N GLN A 158 10.37 30.41 2.86
CA GLN A 158 10.18 31.07 4.16
C GLN A 158 11.27 32.12 4.41
N ALA A 159 12.52 31.85 4.04
CA ALA A 159 13.61 32.81 4.18
C ALA A 159 13.39 34.07 3.31
N VAL A 160 13.00 33.89 2.05
CA VAL A 160 12.76 35.01 1.10
C VAL A 160 11.51 35.82 1.47
N SER A 161 10.50 35.19 2.07
CA SER A 161 9.23 35.84 2.44
C SER A 161 9.23 36.47 3.83
N GLY A 162 10.39 36.61 4.47
CA GLY A 162 10.51 37.20 5.81
C GLY A 162 9.85 36.35 6.90
N GLY A 163 9.90 35.03 6.77
CA GLY A 163 9.32 34.07 7.72
C GLY A 163 7.86 33.71 7.47
N ARG A 164 7.25 34.16 6.37
CA ARG A 164 5.86 33.80 6.03
C ARG A 164 5.78 32.33 5.57
N PRO A 165 4.76 31.57 6.00
CA PRO A 165 4.65 30.16 5.66
C PRO A 165 4.35 29.93 4.18
N ALA A 166 5.04 28.98 3.56
CA ALA A 166 4.81 28.55 2.18
C ALA A 166 3.71 27.47 2.12
N ASN A 167 2.45 27.88 2.30
CA ASN A 167 1.32 26.97 2.50
C ASN A 167 1.16 25.92 1.39
N ASP A 168 1.32 26.30 0.12
CA ASP A 168 1.16 25.36 -1.01
C ASP A 168 2.24 24.27 -1.01
N LEU A 169 3.48 24.62 -0.64
CA LEU A 169 4.57 23.65 -0.51
C LEU A 169 4.39 22.74 0.73
N LEU A 170 3.79 23.28 1.80
CA LEU A 170 3.42 22.51 2.99
C LEU A 170 2.26 21.56 2.74
N ASP A 171 1.36 21.89 1.81
CA ASP A 171 0.26 21.02 1.36
C ASP A 171 0.74 19.93 0.40
N GLN A 172 1.78 20.21 -0.39
CA GLN A 172 2.41 19.21 -1.27
C GLN A 172 3.29 18.19 -0.54
N ARG A 173 3.84 18.56 0.63
CA ARG A 173 4.72 17.70 1.44
C ARG A 173 3.93 16.78 2.34
#